data_AF-A0A1F3A3A2-F1
#
_entry.id   AF-A0A1F3A3A2-F1
#
_cell.length_a   1.000
_cell.length_b   1.000
_cell.length_c   1.000
_cell.angle_alpha   90.00
_cell.angle_beta   90.00
_cell.angle_gamma   90.00
#
_symmetry.space_group_name_H-M   'P 1'
#
loop_
_entity.id
_entity.type
_entity.pdbx_description
1 polymer ?
#
loop_
_entity_poly.entity_id
_entity_poly.type
_entity_poly.pdbx_seq_one_letter_code
_entity_poly.pdbx_strand_id
1 'polypeptide(L)'
;MPDASAPHTTDAKSGLLTPSYAYKPFRYPWAYDFWKRQQQIHWIPEEVPLGEDCKDWANKLSDSERNLLTQIFRFFTQSDVEVNDNYMERYGRVFKPTEVKMMLASFSNMETVHIAAYALLLETIGMPESEFTAFLDYKAMRDKHDFMQKFGVETNEDIARTLAMFGAFTEGLQLFASFAMLMNFPRFNKMKGMGQIITWSIRDESLHCEGMIKMYHAFARETGCVSKAVANDIVECCRTVVGLEDKFIDLAFEMGPVEGMKADDIKQYIRYIADWRLGQLDLPKLYGVEKHPLPWLTEILNGVEHANFFEARATEYSKAATRGEWHGDDGVWANFDRMREKRKASADLGA
;
A
#
# COMPACT_ATOMS: atom_id res chain seq x y z
N MET A 1 -21.86 15.37 37.49
CA MET A 1 -21.59 13.98 37.10
C MET A 1 -22.81 13.49 36.33
N PRO A 2 -22.76 13.34 35.01
CA PRO A 2 -23.85 12.71 34.29
C PRO A 2 -23.90 11.22 34.63
N ASP A 3 -25.12 10.72 34.80
CA ASP A 3 -25.49 9.38 35.22
C ASP A 3 -24.96 8.29 34.28
N ALA A 4 -24.17 7.36 34.82
CA ALA A 4 -23.54 6.24 34.10
C ALA A 4 -24.43 4.98 34.02
N SER A 5 -25.72 5.08 34.36
CA SER A 5 -26.62 3.92 34.45
C SER A 5 -27.52 3.70 33.23
N ALA A 6 -27.40 4.50 32.16
CA ALA A 6 -28.16 4.24 30.94
C ALA A 6 -27.59 3.01 30.21
N PRO A 7 -28.39 1.95 29.97
CA PRO A 7 -27.95 0.85 29.12
C PRO A 7 -27.70 1.41 27.72
N HIS A 8 -26.43 1.42 27.30
CA HIS A 8 -26.06 1.74 25.93
C HIS A 8 -26.69 0.69 25.02
N THR A 9 -27.74 1.07 24.32
CA THR A 9 -28.46 0.24 23.37
C THR A 9 -27.52 -0.14 22.21
N THR A 10 -27.04 -1.39 22.22
CA THR A 10 -26.09 -1.96 21.25
C THR A 10 -26.73 -2.37 19.93
N ASP A 11 -27.73 -1.64 19.41
CA ASP A 11 -28.62 -2.18 18.35
C ASP A 11 -28.77 -1.31 17.09
N ALA A 12 -27.89 -0.34 16.87
CA ALA A 12 -27.62 0.17 15.53
C ALA A 12 -26.36 -0.52 15.01
N LYS A 13 -26.42 -1.19 13.86
CA LYS A 13 -25.26 -1.82 13.18
C LYS A 13 -24.16 -0.78 13.00
N SER A 14 -23.25 -0.70 13.98
CA SER A 14 -22.16 0.25 13.95
C SER A 14 -21.16 -0.23 12.91
N GLY A 15 -21.21 0.36 11.72
CA GLY A 15 -20.35 0.04 10.58
C GLY A 15 -19.14 0.96 10.43
N LEU A 16 -18.43 0.83 9.31
CA LEU A 16 -17.24 1.63 8.96
C LEU A 16 -17.50 3.15 8.89
N LEU A 17 -18.76 3.55 8.75
CA LEU A 17 -19.18 4.96 8.69
C LEU A 17 -19.59 5.54 10.06
N THR A 18 -19.63 4.72 11.12
CA THR A 18 -20.03 5.14 12.46
C THR A 18 -18.81 5.36 13.35
N PRO A 19 -18.69 6.49 14.08
CA PRO A 19 -17.57 6.71 15.00
C PRO A 19 -17.55 5.72 16.17
N SER A 20 -16.35 5.37 16.64
CA SER A 20 -16.19 4.67 17.92
C SER A 20 -16.33 5.67 19.07
N TYR A 21 -17.12 5.32 20.10
CA TYR A 21 -17.29 6.16 21.30
C TYR A 21 -16.12 6.06 22.28
N ALA A 22 -15.44 4.91 22.30
CA ALA A 22 -14.29 4.63 23.14
C ALA A 22 -13.19 3.93 22.35
N TYR A 23 -11.98 3.85 22.91
CA TYR A 23 -10.86 3.14 22.30
C TYR A 23 -11.10 1.63 22.17
N LYS A 24 -11.84 1.01 23.10
CA LYS A 24 -12.17 -0.42 23.08
C LYS A 24 -13.65 -0.65 23.38
N PRO A 25 -14.23 -1.80 22.94
CA PRO A 25 -13.63 -2.80 22.06
C PRO A 25 -13.48 -2.32 20.61
N PHE A 26 -12.52 -2.90 19.86
CA PHE A 26 -12.39 -2.65 18.42
C PHE A 26 -13.44 -3.47 17.65
N ARG A 27 -14.08 -2.83 16.66
CA ARG A 27 -15.01 -3.48 15.72
C ARG A 27 -14.27 -4.10 14.54
N TYR A 28 -13.12 -3.53 14.19
CA TYR A 28 -12.23 -4.02 13.13
C TYR A 28 -10.83 -4.27 13.69
N PRO A 29 -10.61 -5.26 14.57
CA PRO A 29 -9.30 -5.50 15.19
C PRO A 29 -8.15 -5.63 14.19
N TRP A 30 -8.45 -6.17 13.00
CA TRP A 30 -7.49 -6.29 11.92
C TRP A 30 -6.91 -4.94 11.47
N ALA A 31 -7.66 -3.84 11.53
CA ALA A 31 -7.15 -2.53 11.13
C ALA A 31 -6.04 -2.06 12.08
N TYR A 32 -6.17 -2.37 13.37
CA TYR A 32 -5.10 -2.15 14.34
C TYR A 32 -3.86 -3.00 14.05
N ASP A 33 -4.04 -4.24 13.57
CA ASP A 33 -2.91 -5.10 13.21
C ASP A 33 -2.13 -4.52 12.02
N PHE A 34 -2.82 -3.98 11.00
CA PHE A 34 -2.19 -3.24 9.89
C PHE A 34 -1.45 -2.01 10.38
N TRP A 35 -2.09 -1.17 11.21
CA TRP A 35 -1.44 -0.02 11.84
C TRP A 35 -0.16 -0.43 12.57
N LYS A 36 -0.25 -1.44 13.43
CA LYS A 36 0.88 -1.93 14.22
C LYS A 36 2.00 -2.44 13.32
N ARG A 37 1.66 -3.17 12.25
CA ARG A 37 2.64 -3.66 11.29
C ARG A 37 3.35 -2.52 10.58
N GLN A 38 2.62 -1.50 10.11
CA GLN A 38 3.22 -0.32 9.48
C GLN A 38 4.22 0.36 10.42
N GLN A 39 3.87 0.49 11.70
CA GLN A 39 4.81 1.07 12.68
C GLN A 39 6.07 0.21 12.88
N GLN A 40 5.99 -1.10 12.74
CA GLN A 40 7.12 -2.01 12.94
C GLN A 40 8.13 -1.97 11.78
N ILE A 41 7.64 -1.66 10.57
CA ILE A 41 8.43 -1.62 9.34
C ILE A 41 8.82 -0.20 8.91
N HIS A 42 8.50 0.81 9.72
CA HIS A 42 8.77 2.21 9.41
C HIS A 42 10.27 2.49 9.13
N TRP A 43 10.52 3.37 8.16
CA TRP A 43 11.83 3.78 7.68
C TRP A 43 11.79 5.24 7.21
N ILE A 44 12.96 5.83 7.01
CA ILE A 44 13.16 7.20 6.50
C ILE A 44 14.23 7.17 5.40
N PRO A 45 14.08 7.88 4.27
CA PRO A 45 14.95 7.71 3.10
C PRO A 45 16.42 8.03 3.33
N GLU A 46 16.74 8.94 4.25
CA GLU A 46 18.11 9.29 4.61
C GLU A 46 18.91 8.12 5.23
N GLU A 47 18.23 7.02 5.61
CA GLU A 47 18.88 5.79 6.05
C GLU A 47 19.62 5.05 4.93
N VAL A 48 19.33 5.38 3.65
CA VAL A 48 19.90 4.70 2.49
C VAL A 48 21.04 5.52 1.86
N PRO A 49 22.27 4.96 1.77
CA PRO A 49 23.36 5.64 1.08
C PRO A 49 23.18 5.59 -0.44
N LEU A 50 23.03 6.76 -1.07
CA LEU A 50 22.82 6.92 -2.52
C LEU A 50 24.10 7.25 -3.32
N GLY A 51 25.27 7.27 -2.69
CA GLY A 51 26.52 7.71 -3.34
C GLY A 51 26.98 6.83 -4.51
N GLU A 52 26.69 5.52 -4.49
CA GLU A 52 26.97 4.62 -5.62
C GLU A 52 25.97 4.82 -6.76
N ASP A 53 24.71 5.13 -6.46
CA ASP A 53 23.67 5.43 -7.45
C ASP A 53 24.05 6.64 -8.31
N CYS A 54 24.64 7.70 -7.72
CA CYS A 54 25.20 8.83 -8.48
C CYS A 54 26.29 8.38 -9.47
N LYS A 55 27.17 7.46 -9.06
CA LYS A 55 28.25 6.96 -9.91
C LYS A 55 27.71 6.08 -11.04
N ASP A 56 26.73 5.24 -10.73
CA ASP A 56 26.06 4.38 -11.69
C ASP A 56 25.32 5.22 -12.74
N TRP A 57 24.57 6.23 -12.28
CA TRP A 57 23.86 7.18 -13.14
C TRP A 57 24.79 7.87 -14.15
N ALA A 58 25.93 8.37 -13.66
CA ALA A 58 26.88 9.12 -14.47
C ALA A 58 27.71 8.23 -15.41
N ASN A 59 28.08 7.02 -14.99
CA ASN A 59 29.14 6.24 -15.68
C ASN A 59 28.74 4.85 -16.15
N LYS A 60 27.66 4.25 -15.62
CA LYS A 60 27.28 2.87 -15.94
C LYS A 60 25.99 2.73 -16.72
N LEU A 61 25.02 3.63 -16.50
CA LEU A 61 23.74 3.56 -17.21
C LEU A 61 23.92 3.91 -18.69
N SER A 62 23.24 3.17 -19.57
CA SER A 62 23.04 3.60 -20.95
C SER A 62 22.06 4.79 -21.04
N ASP A 63 21.97 5.42 -22.20
CA ASP A 63 20.95 6.46 -22.43
C ASP A 63 19.53 5.89 -22.37
N SER A 64 19.30 4.67 -22.86
CA SER A 64 17.99 4.01 -22.77
C SER A 64 17.61 3.67 -21.33
N GLU A 65 18.59 3.26 -20.51
CA GLU A 65 18.41 3.01 -19.08
C GLU A 65 18.09 4.30 -18.31
N ARG A 66 18.85 5.38 -18.56
CA ARG A 66 18.55 6.70 -17.98
C ARG A 66 17.17 7.19 -18.38
N ASN A 67 16.79 7.07 -19.66
CA ASN A 67 15.46 7.46 -20.12
C ASN A 67 14.36 6.70 -19.39
N LEU A 68 14.47 5.37 -19.31
CA LEU A 68 13.49 4.55 -18.61
C LEU A 68 13.31 4.99 -17.15
N LEU A 69 14.41 5.19 -16.43
CA LEU A 69 14.36 5.69 -15.05
C LEU A 69 13.72 7.07 -14.95
N THR A 70 14.12 8.02 -15.81
CA THR A 70 13.57 9.37 -15.85
C THR A 70 12.05 9.36 -16.07
N GLN A 71 11.56 8.58 -17.03
CA GLN A 71 10.12 8.51 -17.29
C GLN A 71 9.35 7.90 -16.11
N ILE A 72 9.94 6.94 -15.40
CA ILE A 72 9.33 6.38 -14.18
C ILE A 72 9.25 7.45 -13.08
N PHE A 73 10.38 8.10 -12.80
CA PHE A 73 10.52 9.10 -11.74
C PHE A 73 9.62 10.31 -11.90
N ARG A 74 9.42 10.80 -13.13
CA ARG A 74 8.51 11.93 -13.44
C ARG A 74 7.09 11.74 -12.92
N PHE A 75 6.58 10.51 -12.93
CA PHE A 75 5.22 10.22 -12.48
C PHE A 75 5.16 9.64 -11.07
N PHE A 76 6.23 8.98 -10.60
CA PHE A 76 6.22 8.27 -9.33
C PHE A 76 5.89 9.18 -8.15
N THR A 77 6.61 10.29 -8.00
CA THR A 77 6.36 11.24 -6.91
C THR A 77 4.95 11.82 -6.96
N GLN A 78 4.44 12.15 -8.16
CA GLN A 78 3.07 12.65 -8.29
C GLN A 78 2.03 11.57 -7.95
N SER A 79 2.28 10.31 -8.34
CA SER A 79 1.37 9.20 -8.05
C SER A 79 1.16 9.04 -6.54
N ASP A 80 2.21 9.13 -5.72
CA ASP A 80 2.06 9.01 -4.26
C ASP A 80 1.42 10.25 -3.64
N VAL A 81 1.59 11.44 -4.24
CA VAL A 81 0.80 12.62 -3.87
C VAL A 81 -0.70 12.33 -4.05
N GLU A 82 -1.10 11.75 -5.18
CA GLU A 82 -2.51 11.40 -5.42
C GLU A 82 -3.05 10.35 -4.45
N VAL A 83 -2.23 9.33 -4.12
CA VAL A 83 -2.59 8.28 -3.17
C VAL A 83 -2.71 8.86 -1.75
N ASN A 84 -1.77 9.71 -1.33
CA ASN A 84 -1.84 10.39 -0.04
C ASN A 84 -3.08 11.30 0.06
N ASP A 85 -3.35 12.09 -0.97
CA ASP A 85 -4.54 12.95 -1.01
C ASP A 85 -5.82 12.12 -0.93
N ASN A 86 -5.85 10.93 -1.52
CA ASN A 86 -6.97 10.02 -1.35
C ASN A 86 -7.14 9.55 0.12
N TYR A 87 -6.05 9.23 0.82
CA TYR A 87 -6.12 8.89 2.25
C TYR A 87 -6.62 10.07 3.10
N MET A 88 -6.04 11.25 2.91
CA MET A 88 -6.33 12.43 3.74
C MET A 88 -7.67 13.07 3.40
N GLU A 89 -7.93 13.35 2.13
CA GLU A 89 -9.05 14.17 1.66
C GLU A 89 -10.30 13.35 1.31
N ARG A 90 -10.17 12.04 1.06
CA ARG A 90 -11.32 11.16 0.77
C ARG A 90 -11.59 10.21 1.92
N TYR A 91 -10.70 9.27 2.21
CA TYR A 91 -10.94 8.20 3.19
C TYR A 91 -11.07 8.70 4.63
N GLY A 92 -10.22 9.64 5.07
CA GLY A 92 -10.28 10.21 6.43
C GLY A 92 -11.63 10.87 6.76
N ARG A 93 -12.35 11.36 5.75
CA ARG A 93 -13.69 11.96 5.89
C ARG A 93 -14.80 10.92 5.92
N VAL A 94 -14.57 9.71 5.46
CA VAL A 94 -15.59 8.66 5.34
C VAL A 94 -15.52 7.71 6.52
N PHE A 95 -14.34 7.14 6.80
CA PHE A 95 -14.21 6.04 7.76
C PHE A 95 -14.01 6.54 9.18
N LYS A 96 -14.82 6.02 10.10
CA LYS A 96 -14.99 6.60 11.44
C LYS A 96 -14.47 5.76 12.63
N PRO A 97 -14.36 4.42 12.59
CA PRO A 97 -13.80 3.66 13.69
C PRO A 97 -12.37 4.09 14.03
N THR A 98 -12.04 4.13 15.32
CA THR A 98 -10.72 4.60 15.80
C THR A 98 -9.57 3.79 15.20
N GLU A 99 -9.67 2.47 15.24
CA GLU A 99 -8.66 1.54 14.72
C GLU A 99 -8.49 1.63 13.20
N VAL A 100 -9.55 1.98 12.47
CA VAL A 100 -9.49 2.22 11.01
C VAL A 100 -8.79 3.54 10.73
N LYS A 101 -9.10 4.60 11.49
CA LYS A 101 -8.38 5.88 11.39
C LYS A 101 -6.90 5.73 11.70
N MET A 102 -6.54 4.90 12.69
CA MET A 102 -5.14 4.60 13.00
C MET A 102 -4.44 4.00 11.78
N MET A 103 -5.03 2.97 11.16
CA MET A 103 -4.49 2.34 9.94
C MET A 103 -4.33 3.33 8.78
N LEU A 104 -5.38 4.10 8.46
CA LEU A 104 -5.34 5.07 7.38
C LEU A 104 -4.32 6.19 7.64
N ALA A 105 -4.18 6.63 8.88
CA ALA A 105 -3.17 7.62 9.26
C ALA A 105 -1.75 7.07 9.12
N SER A 106 -1.50 5.80 9.45
CA SER A 106 -0.19 5.19 9.24
C SER A 106 0.16 5.01 7.76
N PHE A 107 -0.81 4.61 6.94
CA PHE A 107 -0.61 4.48 5.48
C PHE A 107 -0.36 5.85 4.85
N SER A 108 -1.21 6.84 5.14
CA SER A 108 -1.01 8.22 4.70
C SER A 108 0.34 8.80 5.11
N ASN A 109 0.77 8.58 6.36
CA ASN A 109 2.10 9.01 6.78
C ASN A 109 3.20 8.33 5.95
N MET A 110 3.04 7.04 5.64
CA MET A 110 4.01 6.32 4.82
C MET A 110 4.08 6.86 3.40
N GLU A 111 2.95 7.27 2.81
CA GLU A 111 2.96 7.95 1.50
C GLU A 111 3.75 9.27 1.53
N THR A 112 3.70 10.03 2.63
CA THR A 112 4.54 11.24 2.74
C THR A 112 6.03 10.92 2.75
N VAL A 113 6.41 9.77 3.32
CA VAL A 113 7.80 9.28 3.31
C VAL A 113 8.16 8.74 1.93
N HIS A 114 7.26 8.08 1.20
CA HIS A 114 7.47 7.69 -0.21
C HIS A 114 7.75 8.91 -1.09
N ILE A 115 6.91 9.96 -0.99
CA ILE A 115 7.09 11.21 -1.72
C ILE A 115 8.49 11.80 -1.45
N ALA A 116 8.88 11.89 -0.18
CA ALA A 116 10.20 12.40 0.21
C ALA A 116 11.35 11.50 -0.29
N ALA A 117 11.18 10.18 -0.25
CA ALA A 117 12.18 9.23 -0.71
C ALA A 117 12.44 9.33 -2.21
N TYR A 118 11.38 9.42 -3.00
CA TYR A 118 11.52 9.60 -4.45
C TYR A 118 12.09 10.97 -4.78
N ALA A 119 11.63 12.04 -4.13
CA ALA A 119 12.22 13.36 -4.32
C ALA A 119 13.72 13.38 -4.03
N LEU A 120 14.14 12.80 -2.89
CA LEU A 120 15.56 12.69 -2.53
C LEU A 120 16.36 11.93 -3.60
N LEU A 121 15.79 10.85 -4.15
CA LEU A 121 16.44 10.08 -5.20
C LEU A 121 16.67 10.90 -6.47
N LEU A 122 15.65 11.64 -6.94
CA LEU A 122 15.75 12.50 -8.13
C LEU A 122 16.77 13.64 -7.92
N GLU A 123 16.72 14.29 -6.76
CA GLU A 123 17.63 15.38 -6.40
C GLU A 123 19.08 14.87 -6.32
N THR A 124 19.29 13.69 -5.74
CA THR A 124 20.63 13.12 -5.52
C THR A 124 21.34 12.78 -6.84
N ILE A 125 20.60 12.34 -7.87
CA ILE A 125 21.16 12.12 -9.21
C ILE A 125 21.23 13.40 -10.05
N GLY A 126 20.80 14.54 -9.51
CA GLY A 126 20.92 15.86 -10.12
C GLY A 126 19.83 16.19 -11.15
N MET A 127 18.64 15.58 -11.04
CA MET A 127 17.51 15.98 -11.90
C MET A 127 17.03 17.39 -11.54
N PRO A 128 16.69 18.24 -12.54
CA PRO A 128 16.17 19.57 -12.27
C PRO A 128 14.75 19.50 -11.71
N GLU A 129 14.37 20.49 -10.88
CA GLU A 129 13.02 20.56 -10.27
C GLU A 129 11.88 20.55 -11.31
N SER A 130 12.13 21.00 -12.54
CA SER A 130 11.15 20.95 -13.63
C SER A 130 10.69 19.52 -13.96
N GLU A 131 11.46 18.49 -13.60
CA GLU A 131 11.07 17.10 -13.81
C GLU A 131 9.89 16.67 -12.93
N PHE A 132 9.65 17.32 -11.78
CA PHE A 132 8.50 17.03 -10.92
C PHE A 132 7.16 17.47 -11.52
N THR A 133 7.15 18.41 -12.47
CA THR A 133 5.93 18.86 -13.16
C THR A 133 5.85 18.37 -14.61
N ALA A 134 6.92 17.78 -15.12
CA ALA A 134 7.03 17.31 -16.50
C ALA A 134 5.95 16.28 -16.87
N PHE A 135 5.37 15.56 -15.90
CA PHE A 135 4.28 14.62 -16.15
C PHE A 135 3.06 15.25 -16.85
N LEU A 136 2.83 16.55 -16.69
CA LEU A 136 1.75 17.28 -17.36
C LEU A 136 1.96 17.40 -18.89
N ASP A 137 3.22 17.39 -19.32
CA ASP A 137 3.62 17.52 -20.73
C ASP A 137 3.51 16.18 -21.48
N TYR A 138 3.64 15.05 -20.78
CA TYR A 138 3.51 13.73 -21.37
C TYR A 138 2.07 13.21 -21.29
N LYS A 139 1.42 13.06 -22.45
CA LYS A 139 0.04 12.59 -22.53
C LYS A 139 -0.20 11.29 -21.75
N ALA A 140 0.72 10.33 -21.82
CA ALA A 140 0.57 9.05 -21.11
C ALA A 140 0.53 9.21 -19.59
N MET A 141 1.25 10.19 -19.04
CA MET A 141 1.27 10.48 -17.60
C MET A 141 0.10 11.38 -17.19
N ARG A 142 -0.20 12.43 -17.97
CA ARG A 142 -1.36 13.28 -17.74
C ARG A 142 -2.68 12.50 -17.79
N ASP A 143 -2.86 11.60 -18.76
CA ASP A 143 -4.04 10.74 -18.83
C ASP A 143 -4.22 9.90 -17.55
N LYS A 144 -3.13 9.46 -16.91
CA LYS A 144 -3.15 8.73 -15.62
C LYS A 144 -3.61 9.66 -14.49
N HIS A 145 -2.98 10.82 -14.35
CA HIS A 145 -3.36 11.83 -13.36
C HIS A 145 -4.84 12.24 -13.49
N ASP A 146 -5.30 12.58 -14.70
CA ASP A 146 -6.68 12.98 -14.99
C ASP A 146 -7.69 11.86 -14.67
N PHE A 147 -7.30 10.60 -14.85
CA PHE A 147 -8.15 9.46 -14.54
C PHE A 147 -8.38 9.31 -13.03
N MET A 148 -7.34 9.53 -12.22
CA MET A 148 -7.43 9.45 -10.75
C MET A 148 -8.38 10.51 -10.17
N GLN A 149 -8.51 11.67 -10.83
CA GLN A 149 -9.43 12.74 -10.41
C GLN A 149 -10.92 12.41 -10.59
N LYS A 150 -11.26 11.33 -11.30
CA LYS A 150 -12.66 10.93 -11.54
C LYS A 150 -13.30 10.22 -10.33
N PHE A 151 -12.51 9.90 -9.32
CA PHE A 151 -12.94 9.08 -8.19
C PHE A 151 -13.25 9.95 -6.97
N GLY A 152 -14.35 9.62 -6.30
CA GLY A 152 -14.91 10.38 -5.18
C GLY A 152 -15.52 9.46 -4.12
N VAL A 153 -16.13 10.08 -3.11
CA VAL A 153 -16.67 9.35 -1.95
C VAL A 153 -18.06 9.87 -1.54
N GLU A 154 -18.81 10.41 -2.51
CA GLU A 154 -20.12 11.04 -2.25
C GLU A 154 -21.24 10.01 -2.04
N THR A 155 -21.12 8.83 -2.66
CA THR A 155 -22.05 7.71 -2.49
C THR A 155 -21.31 6.44 -2.04
N ASN A 156 -22.05 5.44 -1.55
CA ASN A 156 -21.44 4.16 -1.19
C ASN A 156 -20.83 3.47 -2.42
N GLU A 157 -21.51 3.54 -3.56
CA GLU A 157 -21.00 3.02 -4.83
C GLU A 157 -19.69 3.72 -5.24
N ASP A 158 -19.59 5.03 -5.06
CA ASP A 158 -18.35 5.78 -5.33
C ASP A 158 -17.23 5.36 -4.38
N ILE A 159 -17.53 5.20 -3.08
CA ILE A 159 -16.55 4.69 -2.11
C ILE A 159 -16.03 3.32 -2.53
N ALA A 160 -16.91 2.40 -2.94
CA ALA A 160 -16.49 1.07 -3.39
C ALA A 160 -15.60 1.12 -4.65
N ARG A 161 -15.95 1.96 -5.63
CA ARG A 161 -15.11 2.17 -6.83
C ARG A 161 -13.77 2.80 -6.49
N THR A 162 -13.74 3.77 -5.58
CA THR A 162 -12.51 4.47 -5.15
C THR A 162 -11.60 3.53 -4.36
N LEU A 163 -12.13 2.71 -3.45
CA LEU A 163 -11.38 1.67 -2.75
C LEU A 163 -10.72 0.68 -3.71
N ALA A 164 -11.46 0.22 -4.73
CA ALA A 164 -10.91 -0.68 -5.74
C ALA A 164 -9.88 0.00 -6.64
N MET A 165 -10.14 1.24 -7.07
CA MET A 165 -9.22 2.02 -7.91
C MET A 165 -7.91 2.27 -7.19
N PHE A 166 -7.92 2.98 -6.05
CA PHE A 166 -6.69 3.36 -5.38
C PHE A 166 -6.01 2.17 -4.71
N GLY A 167 -6.74 1.38 -3.91
CA GLY A 167 -6.15 0.29 -3.14
C GLY A 167 -5.72 -0.90 -4.00
N ALA A 168 -6.54 -1.31 -4.98
CA ALA A 168 -6.25 -2.50 -5.77
C ALA A 168 -5.49 -2.19 -7.07
N PHE A 169 -5.84 -1.10 -7.76
CA PHE A 169 -5.28 -0.81 -9.10
C PHE A 169 -4.15 0.22 -9.07
N THR A 170 -4.20 1.27 -8.26
CA THR A 170 -3.07 2.20 -8.13
C THR A 170 -1.95 1.56 -7.33
N GLU A 171 -2.16 1.33 -6.03
CA GLU A 171 -1.17 0.78 -5.11
C GLU A 171 -0.82 -0.66 -5.50
N GLY A 172 -1.82 -1.48 -5.83
CA GLY A 172 -1.63 -2.90 -6.08
C GLY A 172 -1.20 -3.30 -7.49
N LEU A 173 -1.30 -2.43 -8.50
CA LEU A 173 -1.03 -2.78 -9.91
C LEU A 173 -0.14 -1.74 -10.61
N GLN A 174 -0.50 -0.45 -10.62
CA GLN A 174 0.28 0.58 -11.32
C GLN A 174 1.66 0.75 -10.69
N LEU A 175 1.72 0.88 -9.36
CA LEU A 175 3.01 1.01 -8.66
C LEU A 175 3.87 -0.26 -8.84
N PHE A 176 3.26 -1.44 -8.79
CA PHE A 176 3.98 -2.72 -8.97
C PHE A 176 4.60 -2.88 -10.35
N ALA A 177 3.96 -2.35 -11.41
CA ALA A 177 4.55 -2.32 -12.73
C ALA A 177 5.86 -1.52 -12.77
N SER A 178 5.84 -0.32 -12.17
CA SER A 178 7.03 0.52 -12.03
C SER A 178 8.08 -0.12 -11.13
N PHE A 179 7.68 -0.71 -10.00
CA PHE A 179 8.58 -1.44 -9.11
C PHE A 179 9.30 -2.58 -9.82
N ALA A 180 8.60 -3.36 -10.65
CA ALA A 180 9.23 -4.39 -11.47
C ALA A 180 10.28 -3.80 -12.41
N MET A 181 10.00 -2.66 -13.04
CA MET A 181 10.97 -1.98 -13.90
C MET A 181 12.20 -1.48 -13.14
N LEU A 182 12.01 -0.89 -11.96
CA LEU A 182 13.09 -0.36 -11.13
C LEU A 182 13.94 -1.48 -10.51
N MET A 183 13.34 -2.58 -10.06
CA MET A 183 14.04 -3.74 -9.50
C MET A 183 14.88 -4.53 -10.52
N ASN A 184 14.74 -4.23 -11.82
CA ASN A 184 15.63 -4.78 -12.83
C ASN A 184 17.09 -4.29 -12.66
N PHE A 185 17.31 -3.06 -12.19
CA PHE A 185 18.65 -2.46 -12.10
C PHE A 185 19.54 -3.09 -11.02
N PRO A 186 19.07 -3.31 -9.76
CA PRO A 186 19.84 -4.02 -8.75
C PRO A 186 20.26 -5.42 -9.18
N ARG A 187 19.47 -6.08 -10.03
CA ARG A 187 19.76 -7.39 -10.63
C ARG A 187 21.06 -7.41 -11.45
N PHE A 188 21.42 -6.27 -12.00
CA PHE A 188 22.67 -6.04 -12.75
C PHE A 188 23.67 -5.18 -11.95
N ASN A 189 23.53 -5.14 -10.62
CA ASN A 189 24.44 -4.44 -9.73
C ASN A 189 24.55 -2.93 -10.04
N LYS A 190 23.43 -2.34 -10.49
CA LYS A 190 23.25 -0.90 -10.75
C LYS A 190 22.21 -0.34 -9.77
N MET A 191 22.35 0.92 -9.37
CA MET A 191 21.33 1.66 -8.61
C MET A 191 20.88 0.93 -7.34
N LYS A 192 21.83 0.51 -6.49
CA LYS A 192 21.54 -0.33 -5.33
C LYS A 192 20.78 0.39 -4.22
N GLY A 193 21.10 1.67 -3.99
CA GLY A 193 20.39 2.49 -3.02
C GLY A 193 18.93 2.67 -3.43
N MET A 194 18.69 2.98 -4.71
CA MET A 194 17.34 2.94 -5.30
C MET A 194 16.68 1.58 -5.06
N GLY A 195 17.37 0.47 -5.35
CA GLY A 195 16.83 -0.87 -5.11
C GLY A 195 16.39 -1.12 -3.67
N GLN A 196 17.10 -0.57 -2.69
CA GLN A 196 16.73 -0.67 -1.28
C GLN A 196 15.47 0.13 -0.96
N ILE A 197 15.40 1.39 -1.42
CA ILE A 197 14.22 2.26 -1.27
C ILE A 197 12.99 1.57 -1.88
N ILE A 198 13.13 1.07 -3.11
CA ILE A 198 12.05 0.39 -3.84
C ILE A 198 11.63 -0.89 -3.12
N THR A 199 12.55 -1.66 -2.54
CA THR A 199 12.18 -2.86 -1.77
C THR A 199 11.32 -2.49 -0.55
N TRP A 200 11.66 -1.42 0.17
CA TRP A 200 10.86 -0.97 1.30
C TRP A 200 9.50 -0.42 0.87
N SER A 201 9.44 0.38 -0.20
CA SER A 201 8.17 0.85 -0.76
C SER A 201 7.28 -0.31 -1.22
N ILE A 202 7.85 -1.33 -1.87
CA ILE A 202 7.14 -2.55 -2.27
C ILE A 202 6.46 -3.25 -1.06
N ARG A 203 7.16 -3.31 0.08
CA ARG A 203 6.64 -3.88 1.32
C ARG A 203 5.48 -3.05 1.87
N ASP A 204 5.62 -1.73 1.88
CA ASP A 204 4.58 -0.80 2.34
C ASP A 204 3.34 -0.87 1.42
N GLU A 205 3.51 -0.74 0.11
CA GLU A 205 2.40 -0.83 -0.86
C GLU A 205 1.66 -2.16 -0.84
N SER A 206 2.36 -3.25 -0.51
CA SER A 206 1.71 -4.55 -0.30
C SER A 206 0.81 -4.55 0.92
N LEU A 207 1.26 -3.92 2.00
CA LEU A 207 0.50 -3.78 3.24
C LEU A 207 -0.71 -2.86 3.02
N HIS A 208 -0.52 -1.77 2.28
CA HIS A 208 -1.57 -0.82 1.92
C HIS A 208 -2.63 -1.52 1.06
N CYS A 209 -2.23 -2.15 -0.04
CA CYS A 209 -3.12 -2.88 -0.94
C CYS A 209 -3.93 -3.97 -0.20
N GLU A 210 -3.28 -4.79 0.65
CA GLU A 210 -3.97 -5.82 1.44
C GLU A 210 -5.00 -5.20 2.41
N GLY A 211 -4.61 -4.13 3.12
CA GLY A 211 -5.48 -3.41 4.05
C GLY A 211 -6.68 -2.78 3.36
N MET A 212 -6.46 -2.16 2.19
CA MET A 212 -7.51 -1.48 1.42
C MET A 212 -8.46 -2.46 0.71
N ILE A 213 -7.97 -3.61 0.24
CA ILE A 213 -8.83 -4.71 -0.23
C ILE A 213 -9.70 -5.24 0.92
N LYS A 214 -9.15 -5.36 2.13
CA LYS A 214 -9.93 -5.77 3.31
C LYS A 214 -10.99 -4.74 3.70
N MET A 215 -10.67 -3.45 3.60
CA MET A 215 -11.62 -2.34 3.74
C MET A 215 -12.74 -2.41 2.69
N TYR A 216 -12.41 -2.63 1.42
CA TYR A 216 -13.38 -2.82 0.33
C TYR A 216 -14.39 -3.91 0.67
N HIS A 217 -13.90 -5.08 1.08
CA HIS A 217 -14.74 -6.22 1.44
C HIS A 217 -15.62 -5.97 2.66
N ALA A 218 -15.09 -5.33 3.70
CA ALA A 218 -15.87 -4.96 4.87
C ALA A 218 -16.97 -3.96 4.50
N PHE A 219 -16.63 -2.93 3.74
CA PHE A 219 -17.55 -1.90 3.30
C PHE A 219 -18.65 -2.45 2.38
N ALA A 220 -18.29 -3.29 1.41
CA ALA A 220 -19.23 -3.93 0.50
C ALA A 220 -20.23 -4.82 1.25
N ARG A 221 -19.78 -5.60 2.24
CA ARG A 221 -20.66 -6.43 3.06
C ARG A 221 -21.62 -5.63 3.92
N GLU A 222 -21.17 -4.52 4.49
CA GLU A 222 -22.00 -3.69 5.38
C GLU A 222 -23.05 -2.88 4.64
N THR A 223 -22.70 -2.38 3.46
CA THR A 223 -23.55 -1.45 2.69
C THR A 223 -24.37 -2.14 1.60
N GLY A 224 -23.91 -3.29 1.10
CA GLY A 224 -24.50 -3.95 -0.07
C GLY A 224 -24.38 -3.15 -1.37
N CYS A 225 -23.50 -2.15 -1.42
CA CYS A 225 -23.42 -1.20 -2.54
C CYS A 225 -22.81 -1.81 -3.82
N VAL A 226 -22.08 -2.93 -3.72
CA VAL A 226 -21.48 -3.61 -4.87
C VAL A 226 -22.53 -4.43 -5.60
N SER A 227 -23.40 -3.73 -6.33
CA SER A 227 -24.31 -4.33 -7.29
C SER A 227 -23.55 -4.85 -8.51
N LYS A 228 -24.24 -5.62 -9.37
CA LYS A 228 -23.66 -6.07 -10.65
C LYS A 228 -23.16 -4.90 -11.51
N ALA A 229 -23.83 -3.75 -11.47
CA ALA A 229 -23.40 -2.55 -12.19
C ALA A 229 -22.07 -2.01 -11.63
N VAL A 230 -21.97 -1.86 -10.30
CA VAL A 230 -20.74 -1.39 -9.65
C VAL A 230 -19.58 -2.36 -9.86
N ALA A 231 -19.83 -3.67 -9.77
CA ALA A 231 -18.83 -4.69 -10.06
C ALA A 231 -18.31 -4.59 -11.50
N ASN A 232 -19.20 -4.39 -12.48
CA ASN A 232 -18.81 -4.17 -13.87
C ASN A 232 -17.99 -2.88 -14.05
N ASP A 233 -18.37 -1.79 -13.36
CA ASP A 233 -17.61 -0.53 -13.41
C ASP A 233 -16.19 -0.71 -12.87
N ILE A 234 -16.02 -1.48 -11.79
CA ILE A 234 -14.69 -1.78 -11.22
C ILE A 234 -13.86 -2.64 -12.20
N VAL A 235 -14.47 -3.63 -12.85
CA VAL A 235 -13.79 -4.43 -13.87
C VAL A 235 -13.35 -3.55 -15.06
N GLU A 236 -14.19 -2.62 -15.51
CA GLU A 236 -13.84 -1.70 -16.59
C GLU A 236 -12.80 -0.66 -16.16
N CYS A 237 -12.83 -0.24 -14.89
CA CYS A 237 -11.77 0.55 -14.29
C CYS A 237 -10.41 -0.18 -14.38
N CYS A 238 -10.36 -1.46 -14.02
CA CYS A 238 -9.15 -2.28 -14.17
C CYS A 238 -8.66 -2.32 -15.63
N ARG A 239 -9.57 -2.54 -16.59
CA ARG A 239 -9.24 -2.50 -18.02
C ARG A 239 -8.65 -1.16 -18.44
N THR A 240 -9.24 -0.06 -17.98
CA THR A 240 -8.77 1.29 -18.25
C THR A 240 -7.37 1.51 -17.68
N VAL A 241 -7.13 1.11 -16.43
CA VAL A 241 -5.81 1.20 -15.79
C VAL A 241 -4.76 0.43 -16.58
N VAL A 242 -5.03 -0.81 -16.98
CA VAL A 242 -4.10 -1.59 -17.82
C VAL A 242 -3.78 -0.86 -19.13
N GLY A 243 -4.79 -0.26 -19.78
CA GLY A 243 -4.58 0.50 -21.01
C GLY A 243 -3.79 1.81 -20.81
N LEU A 244 -3.88 2.43 -19.63
CA LEU A 244 -3.06 3.58 -19.27
C LEU A 244 -1.61 3.16 -19.03
N GLU A 245 -1.40 2.04 -18.33
CA GLU A 245 -0.06 1.52 -18.10
C GLU A 245 0.61 1.03 -19.37
N ASP A 246 -0.12 0.42 -20.31
CA ASP A 246 0.46 0.03 -21.61
C ASP A 246 1.10 1.25 -22.31
N LYS A 247 0.43 2.41 -22.29
CA LYS A 247 0.96 3.66 -22.87
C LYS A 247 2.13 4.22 -22.09
N PHE A 248 2.10 4.12 -20.76
CA PHE A 248 3.20 4.55 -19.90
C PHE A 248 4.44 3.69 -20.11
N ILE A 249 4.28 2.37 -20.25
CA ILE A 249 5.36 1.44 -20.60
C ILE A 249 5.92 1.80 -21.98
N ASP A 250 5.08 2.06 -22.98
CA ASP A 250 5.56 2.47 -24.30
C ASP A 250 6.42 3.74 -24.25
N LEU A 251 6.03 4.71 -23.40
CA LEU A 251 6.82 5.91 -23.16
C LEU A 251 8.14 5.59 -22.43
N ALA A 252 8.11 4.78 -21.37
CA ALA A 252 9.31 4.42 -20.61
C ALA A 252 10.35 3.68 -21.47
N PHE A 253 9.88 2.84 -22.40
CA PHE A 253 10.70 2.08 -23.34
C PHE A 253 10.84 2.75 -24.72
N GLU A 254 10.58 4.06 -24.86
CA GLU A 254 10.64 4.74 -26.16
C GLU A 254 12.05 4.68 -26.82
N MET A 255 13.09 4.52 -26.01
CA MET A 255 14.47 4.31 -26.46
C MET A 255 14.85 2.84 -26.65
N GLY A 256 13.87 1.93 -26.64
CA GLY A 256 14.04 0.49 -26.81
C GLY A 256 14.23 -0.27 -25.49
N PRO A 257 14.46 -1.59 -25.58
CA PRO A 257 14.64 -2.44 -24.40
C PRO A 257 15.93 -2.11 -23.64
N VAL A 258 15.94 -2.45 -22.35
CA VAL A 258 17.12 -2.35 -21.48
C VAL A 258 17.64 -3.74 -21.10
N GLU A 259 18.81 -3.80 -20.47
CA GLU A 259 19.42 -5.07 -20.09
C GLU A 259 18.48 -5.93 -19.25
N GLY A 260 18.14 -7.13 -19.73
CA GLY A 260 17.31 -8.09 -19.01
C GLY A 260 15.82 -7.75 -18.90
N MET A 261 15.30 -6.78 -19.66
CA MET A 261 13.90 -6.34 -19.58
C MET A 261 13.36 -5.76 -20.89
N LYS A 262 12.16 -6.19 -21.31
CA LYS A 262 11.44 -5.69 -22.49
C LYS A 262 10.06 -5.17 -22.11
N ALA A 263 9.56 -4.18 -22.86
CA ALA A 263 8.21 -3.63 -22.69
C ALA A 263 7.13 -4.71 -22.68
N ASP A 264 7.19 -5.68 -23.61
CA ASP A 264 6.18 -6.74 -23.73
C ASP A 264 6.10 -7.63 -22.47
N ASP A 265 7.24 -7.92 -21.83
CA ASP A 265 7.27 -8.71 -20.60
C ASP A 265 6.59 -7.97 -19.43
N ILE A 266 6.79 -6.64 -19.35
CA ILE A 266 6.13 -5.79 -18.36
C ILE A 266 4.63 -5.68 -18.67
N LYS A 267 4.24 -5.56 -19.93
CA LYS A 267 2.82 -5.54 -20.34
C LYS A 267 2.11 -6.85 -19.98
N GLN A 268 2.77 -8.00 -20.13
CA GLN A 268 2.25 -9.28 -19.65
C GLN A 268 2.16 -9.32 -18.12
N TYR A 269 3.15 -8.76 -17.42
CA TYR A 269 3.16 -8.68 -15.96
C TYR A 269 1.98 -7.88 -15.41
N ILE A 270 1.65 -6.74 -16.03
CA ILE A 270 0.49 -5.95 -15.66
C ILE A 270 -0.81 -6.73 -15.80
N ARG A 271 -0.96 -7.49 -16.90
CA ARG A 271 -2.15 -8.33 -17.13
C ARG A 271 -2.26 -9.45 -16.08
N TYR A 272 -1.12 -10.04 -15.70
CA TYR A 272 -1.05 -11.02 -14.61
C TYR A 272 -1.51 -10.42 -13.27
N ILE A 273 -0.98 -9.25 -12.89
CA ILE A 273 -1.39 -8.57 -11.64
C ILE A 273 -2.85 -8.13 -11.71
N ALA A 274 -3.32 -7.62 -12.86
CA ALA A 274 -4.70 -7.19 -13.03
C ALA A 274 -5.70 -8.30 -12.67
N ASP A 275 -5.49 -9.50 -13.21
CA ASP A 275 -6.31 -10.66 -12.89
C ASP A 275 -6.17 -11.12 -11.44
N TRP A 276 -4.98 -10.94 -10.84
CA TRP A 276 -4.77 -11.23 -9.44
C TRP A 276 -5.56 -10.28 -8.54
N ARG A 277 -5.51 -8.97 -8.79
CA ARG A 277 -6.25 -7.94 -8.03
C ARG A 277 -7.75 -8.07 -8.22
N LEU A 278 -8.22 -8.32 -9.45
CA LEU A 278 -9.62 -8.63 -9.69
C LEU A 278 -10.08 -9.86 -8.91
N GLY A 279 -9.26 -10.92 -8.88
CA GLY A 279 -9.52 -12.09 -8.05
C GLY A 279 -9.61 -11.78 -6.56
N GLN A 280 -8.71 -10.94 -6.02
CA GLN A 280 -8.76 -10.51 -4.62
C GLN A 280 -9.98 -9.65 -4.28
N LEU A 281 -10.56 -8.96 -5.26
CA LEU A 281 -11.81 -8.20 -5.13
C LEU A 281 -13.07 -9.07 -5.33
N ASP A 282 -12.93 -10.39 -5.52
CA ASP A 282 -13.99 -11.32 -5.91
C ASP A 282 -14.70 -10.94 -7.24
N LEU A 283 -13.93 -10.41 -8.19
CA LEU A 283 -14.41 -9.99 -9.51
C LEU A 283 -13.88 -10.90 -10.64
N PRO A 284 -14.60 -10.97 -11.79
CA PRO A 284 -14.16 -11.76 -12.93
C PRO A 284 -12.80 -11.29 -13.48
N LYS A 285 -11.93 -12.27 -13.78
CA LYS A 285 -10.65 -12.05 -14.47
C LYS A 285 -10.87 -11.60 -15.92
N LEU A 286 -9.87 -10.92 -16.49
CA LEU A 286 -9.92 -10.33 -17.83
C LEU A 286 -8.93 -10.94 -18.83
N TYR A 287 -7.73 -11.31 -18.40
CA TYR A 287 -6.61 -11.54 -19.32
C TYR A 287 -6.15 -13.00 -19.42
N GLY A 288 -6.38 -13.82 -18.39
CA GLY A 288 -6.06 -15.24 -18.38
C GLY A 288 -4.56 -15.56 -18.39
N VAL A 289 -3.72 -14.66 -17.88
CA VAL A 289 -2.27 -14.91 -17.80
C VAL A 289 -1.99 -15.83 -16.61
N GLU A 290 -1.71 -17.11 -16.88
CA GLU A 290 -1.56 -18.13 -15.84
C GLU A 290 -0.17 -18.17 -15.19
N LYS A 291 0.88 -17.81 -15.94
CA LYS A 291 2.28 -17.90 -15.48
C LYS A 291 2.83 -16.52 -15.18
N HIS A 292 3.57 -16.40 -14.08
CA HIS A 292 4.26 -15.18 -13.73
C HIS A 292 5.32 -14.84 -14.81
N PRO A 293 5.20 -13.71 -15.54
CA PRO A 293 6.05 -13.41 -16.69
C PRO A 293 7.45 -12.91 -16.31
N LEU A 294 7.65 -12.49 -15.05
CA LEU A 294 8.93 -12.01 -14.52
C LEU A 294 9.38 -12.89 -13.33
N PRO A 295 9.76 -14.16 -13.53
CA PRO A 295 10.05 -15.08 -12.42
C PRO A 295 11.16 -14.60 -11.49
N TRP A 296 12.15 -13.90 -12.04
CA TRP A 296 13.25 -13.28 -11.29
C TRP A 296 12.78 -12.21 -10.28
N LEU A 297 11.61 -11.62 -10.48
CA LEU A 297 11.07 -10.60 -9.57
C LEU A 297 10.65 -11.22 -8.25
N THR A 298 10.10 -12.43 -8.29
CA THR A 298 9.82 -13.21 -7.08
C THR A 298 11.10 -13.57 -6.34
N GLU A 299 12.16 -13.95 -7.06
CA GLU A 299 13.45 -14.31 -6.47
C GLU A 299 14.12 -13.11 -5.80
N ILE A 300 14.13 -11.94 -6.45
CA ILE A 300 14.78 -10.74 -5.90
C ILE A 300 14.04 -10.19 -4.68
N LEU A 301 12.70 -10.20 -4.69
CA LEU A 301 11.91 -9.69 -3.56
C LEU A 301 11.94 -10.64 -2.36
N ASN A 302 11.85 -11.95 -2.59
CA ASN A 302 11.95 -12.92 -1.50
C ASN A 302 13.38 -13.00 -0.91
N GLY A 303 14.41 -12.73 -1.73
CA GLY A 303 15.81 -12.78 -1.32
C GLY A 303 16.26 -11.60 -0.45
N VAL A 304 15.61 -10.44 -0.53
CA VAL A 304 15.97 -9.24 0.22
C VAL A 304 15.33 -9.20 1.62
N GLU A 305 14.12 -9.75 1.79
CA GLU A 305 13.37 -9.61 3.05
C GLU A 305 12.98 -10.93 3.76
N HIS A 306 13.32 -12.12 3.22
CA HIS A 306 12.78 -13.41 3.72
C HIS A 306 11.23 -13.41 3.88
N ALA A 307 10.55 -12.57 3.11
CA ALA A 307 9.10 -12.46 3.05
C ALA A 307 8.61 -13.11 1.76
N ASN A 308 7.69 -14.07 1.85
CA ASN A 308 7.01 -14.60 0.66
C ASN A 308 6.05 -13.54 0.13
N PHE A 309 6.53 -12.78 -0.84
CA PHE A 309 5.88 -11.58 -1.34
C PHE A 309 4.67 -11.88 -2.25
N PHE A 310 4.74 -12.97 -3.02
CA PHE A 310 3.71 -13.37 -3.99
C PHE A 310 2.80 -14.50 -3.51
N GLU A 311 3.14 -15.18 -2.42
CA GLU A 311 2.39 -16.29 -1.83
C GLU A 311 2.31 -16.10 -0.31
N ALA A 312 1.23 -15.48 0.16
CA ALA A 312 0.81 -15.34 1.57
C ALA A 312 1.80 -15.68 2.72
N ARG A 313 1.85 -14.72 3.66
CA ARG A 313 2.61 -14.63 4.94
C ARG A 313 3.99 -14.00 4.78
N ALA A 314 4.02 -12.68 4.91
CA ALA A 314 5.19 -11.95 5.37
C ALA A 314 5.63 -12.48 6.75
N THR A 315 6.72 -13.22 6.79
CA THR A 315 7.46 -13.62 7.99
C THR A 315 8.65 -12.70 8.16
N GLU A 316 8.40 -11.46 8.56
CA GLU A 316 9.49 -10.55 8.93
C GLU A 316 9.70 -10.48 10.44
N TYR A 317 10.97 -10.35 10.81
CA TYR A 317 11.44 -10.24 12.19
C TYR A 317 10.85 -9.00 12.87
N SER A 318 9.85 -9.22 13.73
CA SER A 318 9.49 -8.23 14.74
C SER A 318 10.73 -7.91 15.58
N LYS A 319 11.19 -6.65 15.59
CA LYS A 319 12.09 -6.11 16.63
C LYS A 319 11.59 -6.65 17.96
N ALA A 320 12.42 -7.43 18.66
CA ALA A 320 12.03 -8.29 19.78
C ALA A 320 11.06 -7.60 20.76
N ALA A 321 9.76 -7.75 20.49
CA ALA A 321 8.72 -7.23 21.34
C ALA A 321 8.61 -8.18 22.52
N THR A 322 8.71 -7.64 23.74
CA THR A 322 8.40 -8.36 24.97
C THR A 322 7.05 -9.04 24.82
N ARG A 323 7.02 -10.37 24.98
CA ARG A 323 5.79 -11.16 24.94
C ARG A 323 4.99 -10.92 26.23
N GLY A 324 3.70 -10.61 26.08
CA GLY A 324 2.75 -10.49 27.19
C GLY A 324 1.38 -10.03 26.67
N GLU A 325 0.31 -10.65 27.14
CA GLU A 325 -1.07 -10.24 26.84
C GLU A 325 -1.61 -9.38 27.99
N TRP A 326 -2.25 -8.26 27.67
CA TRP A 326 -2.88 -7.41 28.69
C TRP A 326 -4.20 -7.99 29.22
N HIS A 327 -4.91 -8.74 28.37
CA HIS A 327 -6.24 -9.28 28.61
C HIS A 327 -6.25 -10.81 28.44
N GLY A 328 -7.32 -11.48 28.88
CA GLY A 328 -7.43 -12.94 28.90
C GLY A 328 -7.06 -13.53 30.27
N ASP A 329 -7.35 -14.82 30.46
CA ASP A 329 -7.15 -15.51 31.74
C ASP A 329 -5.68 -15.51 32.19
N ASP A 330 -4.74 -15.44 31.25
CA ASP A 330 -3.30 -15.34 31.49
C ASP A 330 -2.75 -13.90 31.36
N GLY A 331 -3.64 -12.93 31.17
CA GLY A 331 -3.28 -11.53 30.96
C GLY A 331 -2.79 -10.80 32.23
N VAL A 332 -2.12 -9.66 32.04
CA VAL A 332 -1.58 -8.83 33.14
C VAL A 332 -2.64 -8.47 34.18
N TRP A 333 -3.88 -8.14 33.76
CA TRP A 333 -4.95 -7.78 34.69
C TRP A 333 -5.48 -8.97 35.48
N ALA A 334 -5.65 -10.14 34.85
CA ALA A 334 -6.03 -11.36 35.56
C ALA A 334 -4.96 -11.79 36.57
N ASN A 335 -3.68 -11.62 36.23
CA ASN A 335 -2.57 -11.83 37.15
C ASN A 335 -2.57 -10.83 38.32
N PHE A 336 -2.88 -9.56 38.04
CA PHE A 336 -3.00 -8.53 39.07
C PHE A 336 -4.17 -8.81 40.02
N ASP A 337 -5.31 -9.23 39.50
CA ASP A 337 -6.48 -9.59 40.30
C ASP A 337 -6.19 -10.82 41.18
N ARG A 338 -5.59 -11.88 40.61
CA ARG A 338 -5.09 -13.04 41.39
C ARG A 338 -4.10 -12.63 42.47
N MET A 339 -3.21 -11.68 42.19
CA MET A 339 -2.25 -11.18 43.17
C MET A 339 -2.91 -10.37 44.28
N ARG A 340 -3.94 -9.57 43.97
CA ARG A 340 -4.74 -8.84 44.96
C ARG A 340 -5.56 -9.78 45.83
N GLU A 341 -6.16 -10.82 45.26
CA GLU A 341 -6.89 -11.83 46.03
C GLU A 341 -5.96 -12.60 46.96
N LYS A 342 -4.78 -13.02 46.49
CA LYS A 342 -3.75 -13.65 47.36
C LYS A 342 -3.33 -12.73 48.50
N ARG A 343 -3.14 -11.43 48.26
CA ARG A 343 -2.79 -10.46 49.30
C ARG A 343 -3.91 -10.26 50.33
N LYS A 344 -5.18 -10.26 49.91
CA LYS A 344 -6.33 -10.23 50.83
C LYS A 344 -6.40 -11.50 51.67
N ALA A 345 -6.29 -12.67 51.04
CA ALA A 345 -6.31 -13.95 51.74
C ALA A 345 -5.16 -14.09 52.76
N SER A 346 -3.96 -13.57 52.46
CA SER A 346 -2.85 -13.53 53.41
C SER A 346 -3.02 -12.51 54.54
N ALA A 347 -3.82 -11.46 54.34
CA ALA A 347 -4.14 -10.49 55.40
C ALA A 347 -5.21 -11.04 56.36
N ASP A 348 -6.17 -11.82 55.86
CA ASP A 348 -7.23 -12.45 56.68
C ASP A 348 -6.72 -13.66 57.48
N LEU A 349 -5.60 -14.28 57.09
CA LEU A 349 -4.93 -15.37 57.82
C LEU A 349 -3.95 -14.86 58.89
N GLY A 350 -3.75 -13.54 59.01
CA GLY A 350 -2.83 -12.90 59.94
C GLY A 350 -3.50 -12.07 61.04
N ALA A 351 -4.82 -12.18 61.20
CA ALA A 351 -5.62 -11.49 62.21
C ALA A 351 -6.17 -12.46 63.27
#